data_AF-A0A2G5CWW6-F1
#
_entry.id   AF-A0A2G5CWW6-F1
#
_cell.length_a   1.000
_cell.length_b   1.000
_cell.length_c   1.000
_cell.angle_alpha   90.00
_cell.angle_beta   90.00
_cell.angle_gamma   90.00
#
_symmetry.space_group_name_H-M   'P 1'
#
loop_
_entity.id
_entity.type
_entity.pdbx_description
1 polymer ?
#
loop_
_entity_poly.entity_id
_entity_poly.type
_entity_poly.pdbx_seq_one_letter_code
_entity_poly.pdbx_strand_id
1 'polypeptide(L)'
;MAGVMESRQAKTFETRGLPLPPSSRPRPRLEPVDREKTCPLLLRVFTKVGGHHTQEDFAVRGKEPKDEVQIYTWKDATLRELTDLVKEVAPEARKRDAKLSFAFVYPDKNGRYVVRQVRTNTNTSLSYE
;
A
#
# COMPACT_ATOMS: atom_id res chain seq x y z
N MET A 1 -15.34 63.24 -42.33
CA MET A 1 -16.21 62.84 -41.20
C MET A 1 -16.47 61.35 -41.29
N ALA A 2 -16.25 60.63 -40.19
CA ALA A 2 -16.65 59.24 -39.87
C ALA A 2 -16.17 58.12 -40.85
N GLY A 3 -15.69 56.95 -40.42
CA GLY A 3 -15.70 56.36 -39.09
C GLY A 3 -14.72 55.18 -39.04
N VAL A 4 -14.24 54.98 -37.82
CA VAL A 4 -13.31 53.95 -37.35
C VAL A 4 -13.95 52.57 -37.49
N MET A 5 -13.23 51.59 -38.05
CA MET A 5 -13.43 50.18 -37.75
C MET A 5 -12.08 49.57 -37.37
N GLU A 6 -11.89 49.49 -36.06
CA GLU A 6 -10.72 49.00 -35.36
C GLU A 6 -10.61 47.48 -35.51
N SER A 7 -9.56 47.05 -36.19
CA SER A 7 -9.16 45.66 -36.35
C SER A 7 -8.89 45.05 -34.98
N ARG A 8 -9.73 44.11 -34.54
CA ARG A 8 -9.49 43.32 -33.33
C ARG A 8 -8.26 42.44 -33.53
N GLN A 9 -7.10 42.94 -33.11
CA GLN A 9 -5.88 42.16 -33.03
C GLN A 9 -5.98 41.22 -31.84
N ALA A 10 -6.06 39.92 -32.12
CA ALA A 10 -5.99 38.88 -31.10
C ALA A 10 -4.63 38.99 -30.39
N LYS A 11 -4.62 39.46 -29.14
CA LYS A 11 -3.46 39.31 -28.26
C LYS A 11 -3.33 37.82 -27.94
N THR A 12 -2.43 37.15 -28.64
CA THR A 12 -1.82 35.90 -28.21
C THR A 12 -1.27 36.14 -26.80
N PHE A 13 -1.93 35.54 -25.81
CA PHE A 13 -1.37 35.47 -24.46
C PHE A 13 -0.13 34.59 -24.56
N GLU A 14 1.03 35.24 -24.57
CA GLU A 14 2.32 34.60 -24.41
C GLU A 14 2.33 33.98 -23.01
N THR A 15 2.06 32.68 -22.94
CA THR A 15 2.13 31.89 -21.71
C THR A 15 3.60 31.85 -21.29
N ARG A 16 4.05 32.88 -20.58
CA ARG A 16 5.36 32.91 -19.92
C ARG A 16 5.48 31.61 -19.12
N GLY A 17 6.40 30.75 -19.54
CA GLY A 17 6.69 29.48 -18.89
C GLY A 17 6.98 29.72 -17.42
N LEU A 18 6.02 29.38 -16.57
CA LEU A 18 6.25 29.32 -15.14
C LEU A 18 7.31 28.23 -14.91
N PRO A 19 8.46 28.54 -14.28
CA PRO A 19 9.40 27.50 -13.91
C PRO A 19 8.68 26.55 -12.97
N LEU A 20 8.62 25.27 -13.35
CA LEU A 20 8.12 24.21 -12.49
C LEU A 20 8.87 24.29 -11.15
N PRO A 21 8.20 24.28 -9.99
CA PRO A 21 8.89 24.22 -8.72
C PRO A 21 9.78 22.96 -8.71
N PRO A 22 11.01 23.02 -8.18
CA PRO A 22 11.85 21.83 -8.06
C PRO A 22 11.13 20.81 -7.18
N SER A 23 10.46 19.85 -7.84
CA SER A 23 9.92 18.66 -7.21
C SER A 23 11.07 17.73 -6.89
N SER A 24 11.88 18.12 -5.92
CA SER A 24 12.99 17.33 -5.42
C SER A 24 13.05 17.44 -3.91
N ARG A 25 11.91 17.27 -3.22
CA ARG A 25 12.01 16.64 -1.90
C ARG A 25 12.48 15.22 -2.17
N PRO A 26 13.70 14.82 -1.78
CA PRO A 26 14.10 13.43 -1.89
C PRO A 26 13.07 12.64 -1.10
N ARG A 27 12.32 11.76 -1.77
CA ARG A 27 11.58 10.74 -1.03
C ARG A 27 12.62 10.05 -0.15
N PRO A 28 12.40 9.92 1.18
CA PRO A 28 13.33 9.20 2.04
C PRO A 28 13.62 7.87 1.37
N ARG A 29 14.89 7.64 0.99
CA ARG A 29 15.28 6.33 0.48
C ARG A 29 15.03 5.37 1.63
N LEU A 30 14.24 4.33 1.37
CA LEU A 30 14.10 3.25 2.32
C LEU A 30 15.46 2.54 2.35
N GLU A 31 16.32 2.94 3.28
CA GLU A 31 17.61 2.29 3.47
C GLU A 31 17.34 0.83 3.88
N PRO A 32 18.01 -0.15 3.24
CA PRO A 32 17.93 -1.55 3.62
C PRO A 32 18.22 -1.73 5.11
N VAL A 33 17.48 -2.62 5.78
CA VAL A 33 17.70 -2.87 7.20
C VAL A 33 18.79 -3.91 7.35
N ASP A 34 19.79 -3.63 8.18
CA ASP A 34 20.73 -4.65 8.63
C ASP A 34 20.01 -5.62 9.57
N ARG A 35 19.61 -6.77 9.04
CA ARG A 35 18.83 -7.80 9.75
C ARG A 35 19.65 -8.53 10.82
N GLU A 36 20.98 -8.50 10.76
CA GLU A 36 21.86 -9.12 11.76
C GLU A 36 22.02 -8.24 13.01
N LYS A 37 21.92 -6.93 12.83
CA LYS A 37 22.08 -5.95 13.93
C LYS A 37 20.74 -5.40 14.43
N THR A 38 19.68 -5.53 13.66
CA THR A 38 18.36 -4.98 14.01
C THR A 38 17.46 -6.08 14.55
N CYS A 39 16.91 -5.89 15.75
CA CYS A 39 15.89 -6.79 16.29
C CYS A 39 14.66 -6.83 15.38
N PRO A 40 14.13 -8.02 15.04
CA PRO A 40 12.91 -8.13 14.25
C PRO A 40 11.71 -7.57 15.02
N LEU A 41 10.74 -7.05 14.27
CA LEU A 41 9.42 -6.69 14.77
C LEU A 41 8.47 -7.89 14.66
N LEU A 42 7.51 -7.95 15.58
CA LEU A 42 6.40 -8.89 15.51
C LEU A 42 5.29 -8.30 14.65
N LEU A 43 5.05 -8.91 13.49
CA LEU A 43 3.94 -8.58 12.61
C LEU A 43 2.80 -9.58 12.83
N ARG A 44 1.64 -9.07 13.25
CA ARG A 44 0.40 -9.86 13.37
C ARG A 44 -0.37 -9.78 12.06
N VAL A 45 -0.54 -10.92 11.40
CA VAL A 45 -1.23 -11.04 10.11
C VAL A 45 -2.53 -11.82 10.30
N PHE A 46 -3.65 -11.24 9.92
CA PHE A 46 -4.95 -11.90 9.99
C PHE A 46 -5.36 -12.31 8.58
N THR A 47 -5.54 -13.61 8.36
CA THR A 47 -5.96 -14.13 7.05
C THR A 47 -7.47 -14.32 7.01
N LYS A 48 -8.06 -14.19 5.82
CA LYS A 48 -9.48 -14.46 5.55
C LYS A 48 -9.64 -14.91 4.11
N VAL A 49 -10.33 -16.03 3.91
CA VAL A 49 -10.64 -16.53 2.57
C VAL A 49 -11.89 -15.83 2.04
N GLY A 50 -11.83 -15.34 0.80
CA GLY A 50 -12.98 -14.72 0.12
C GLY A 50 -13.21 -13.23 0.41
N GLY A 51 -12.32 -12.55 1.16
CA GLY A 51 -12.41 -11.11 1.37
C GLY A 51 -11.48 -10.59 2.48
N HIS A 52 -11.60 -9.29 2.81
CA HIS A 52 -10.92 -8.68 3.95
C HIS A 52 -11.76 -8.77 5.22
N HIS A 53 -11.09 -8.75 6.37
CA HIS A 53 -11.74 -8.47 7.66
C HIS A 53 -12.23 -7.01 7.65
N THR A 54 -13.38 -6.79 8.26
CA THR A 54 -13.98 -5.45 8.38
C THR A 54 -13.37 -4.72 9.57
N GLN A 55 -13.53 -3.39 9.63
CA GLN A 55 -13.02 -2.63 10.78
C GLN A 55 -13.71 -3.04 12.09
N GLU A 56 -14.97 -3.50 12.01
CA GLU A 56 -15.77 -3.96 13.13
C GLU A 56 -15.18 -5.23 13.77
N ASP A 57 -14.59 -6.11 12.95
CA ASP A 57 -13.92 -7.34 13.40
C ASP A 57 -12.70 -7.03 14.30
N PHE A 58 -12.11 -5.85 14.16
CA PHE A 58 -10.98 -5.38 14.99
C PHE A 58 -11.39 -4.38 16.08
N ALA A 59 -12.66 -3.97 16.15
CA ALA A 59 -13.10 -2.94 17.07
C ALA A 59 -13.02 -3.37 18.55
N VAL A 60 -13.18 -4.67 18.83
CA VAL A 60 -13.17 -5.21 20.19
C VAL A 60 -11.86 -5.93 20.46
N ARG A 61 -11.01 -5.34 21.31
CA ARG A 61 -9.77 -5.99 21.77
C ARG A 61 -10.10 -7.36 22.39
N GLY A 62 -9.43 -8.40 21.92
CA GLY A 62 -9.64 -9.79 22.39
C GLY A 62 -10.72 -10.58 21.64
N LYS A 63 -11.45 -9.95 20.70
CA LYS A 63 -12.32 -10.65 19.74
C LYS A 63 -11.78 -10.60 18.31
N GLU A 64 -10.47 -10.34 18.17
CA GLU A 64 -9.81 -10.38 16.86
C GLU A 64 -9.95 -11.79 16.25
N PRO A 65 -9.97 -11.89 14.91
CA PRO A 65 -10.07 -13.17 14.22
C PRO A 65 -9.01 -14.17 14.71
N LYS A 66 -9.40 -15.44 14.89
CA LYS A 66 -8.52 -16.50 15.41
C LYS A 66 -7.44 -16.93 14.43
N ASP A 67 -7.61 -16.65 13.14
CA ASP A 67 -6.67 -16.96 12.07
C ASP A 67 -5.51 -15.95 12.02
N GLU A 68 -4.93 -15.68 13.20
CA GLU A 68 -3.77 -14.83 13.40
C GLU A 68 -2.48 -15.62 13.15
N VAL A 69 -1.64 -15.08 12.29
CA VAL A 69 -0.28 -15.55 12.03
C VAL A 69 0.69 -14.51 12.55
N GLN A 70 1.62 -14.95 13.39
CA GLN A 70 2.66 -14.10 13.96
C GLN A 70 3.95 -14.30 13.19
N ILE A 71 4.45 -13.22 12.58
CA ILE A 71 5.64 -13.22 11.73
C ILE A 71 6.70 -12.32 12.36
N TYR A 72 7.88 -12.88 12.63
CA TYR A 72 9.06 -12.08 12.99
C TYR A 72 9.73 -11.57 11.70
N THR A 73 9.73 -10.25 11.50
CA THR A 73 10.25 -9.65 10.27
C THR A 73 10.86 -8.28 10.51
N TRP A 74 11.28 -7.58 9.46
CA TRP A 74 11.86 -6.24 9.55
C TRP A 74 11.01 -5.24 8.75
N LYS A 75 11.22 -3.94 8.97
CA LYS A 75 10.47 -2.87 8.29
C LYS A 75 10.66 -2.83 6.76
N ASP A 76 11.68 -3.52 6.25
CA ASP A 76 11.95 -3.64 4.81
C ASP A 76 11.35 -4.90 4.17
N ALA A 77 10.55 -5.66 4.93
CA ALA A 77 9.93 -6.89 4.45
C ALA A 77 9.08 -6.65 3.20
N THR A 78 9.29 -7.49 2.19
CA THR A 78 8.56 -7.37 0.93
C THR A 78 7.23 -8.11 1.00
N LEU A 79 6.25 -7.68 0.18
CA LEU A 79 4.99 -8.41 0.05
C LEU A 79 5.20 -9.85 -0.45
N ARG A 80 6.31 -10.13 -1.14
CA ARG A 80 6.65 -11.49 -1.59
C ARG A 80 7.04 -12.38 -0.41
N GLU A 81 7.95 -11.91 0.46
CA GLU A 81 8.32 -12.61 1.69
C GLU A 81 7.07 -12.90 2.54
N LEU A 82 6.19 -11.91 2.72
CA LEU A 82 4.93 -12.10 3.45
C LEU A 82 3.99 -13.09 2.75
N THR A 83 3.92 -13.04 1.43
CA THR A 83 3.08 -13.96 0.62
C THR A 83 3.54 -15.40 0.79
N ASP A 84 4.85 -15.64 0.76
CA ASP A 84 5.42 -16.99 0.87
C ASP A 84 5.17 -17.58 2.26
N LEU A 85 5.29 -16.78 3.32
CA LEU A 85 4.92 -17.17 4.68
C LEU A 85 3.41 -17.46 4.81
N VAL A 86 2.55 -16.64 4.19
CA VAL A 86 1.10 -16.88 4.22
C VAL A 86 0.72 -18.18 3.50
N LYS A 87 1.43 -18.57 2.43
CA LYS A 87 1.17 -19.85 1.73
C LYS A 87 1.48 -21.08 2.58
N GLU A 88 2.39 -20.97 3.54
CA GLU A 88 2.70 -22.07 4.47
C GLU A 88 1.57 -22.31 5.46
N VAL A 89 0.87 -21.25 5.89
CA VAL A 89 -0.19 -21.33 6.90
C VAL A 89 -1.58 -21.50 6.28
N ALA A 90 -1.83 -20.90 5.11
CA ALA A 90 -3.11 -20.95 4.40
C ALA A 90 -2.94 -21.63 3.02
N PRO A 91 -3.16 -22.96 2.89
CA PRO A 91 -2.96 -23.69 1.64
C PRO A 91 -3.84 -23.18 0.49
N GLU A 92 -4.97 -22.54 0.80
CA GLU A 92 -5.87 -21.89 -0.16
C GLU A 92 -5.16 -20.79 -0.95
N ALA A 93 -4.18 -20.11 -0.35
CA ALA A 93 -3.37 -19.07 -0.99
C ALA A 93 -2.35 -19.65 -2.00
N ARG A 94 -2.10 -20.97 -1.98
CA ARG A 94 -1.17 -21.64 -2.91
C ARG A 94 -1.78 -21.85 -4.31
N LYS A 95 -3.09 -21.70 -4.48
CA LYS A 95 -3.77 -21.86 -5.77
C LYS A 95 -3.17 -20.92 -6.83
N ARG A 96 -3.04 -21.40 -8.07
CA ARG A 96 -2.35 -20.70 -9.18
C ARG A 96 -2.95 -19.35 -9.58
N ASP A 97 -4.20 -19.09 -9.17
CA ASP A 97 -4.90 -17.82 -9.43
C ASP A 97 -5.33 -17.14 -8.13
N ALA A 98 -4.75 -17.54 -7.00
CA ALA A 98 -5.05 -16.92 -5.71
C ALA A 98 -4.63 -15.45 -5.74
N LYS A 99 -5.57 -14.58 -5.35
CA LYS A 99 -5.33 -13.14 -5.15
C LYS A 99 -5.19 -12.88 -3.67
N LEU A 100 -3.98 -12.54 -3.24
CA LEU A 100 -3.70 -12.09 -1.88
C LEU A 100 -3.80 -10.57 -1.86
N SER A 101 -4.80 -10.05 -1.16
CA SER A 101 -4.92 -8.62 -0.95
C SER A 101 -4.41 -8.26 0.44
N PHE A 102 -3.55 -7.24 0.52
CA PHE A 102 -2.92 -6.79 1.74
C PHE A 102 -3.53 -5.45 2.17
N ALA A 103 -3.84 -5.34 3.45
CA ALA A 103 -4.33 -4.12 4.08
C ALA A 103 -3.63 -3.93 5.44
N PHE A 104 -3.36 -2.67 5.80
CA PHE A 104 -2.95 -2.31 7.14
C PHE A 104 -4.17 -2.10 8.02
N VAL A 105 -4.09 -2.56 9.26
CA VAL A 105 -5.08 -2.28 10.30
C VAL A 105 -4.37 -1.53 11.40
N TYR A 106 -4.81 -0.30 11.68
CA TYR A 106 -4.20 0.53 12.72
C TYR A 106 -5.25 1.42 13.41
N PRO A 107 -5.05 1.79 14.67
CA PRO A 107 -5.93 2.74 15.35
C PRO A 107 -5.73 4.15 14.77
N ASP A 108 -6.85 4.80 14.43
CA ASP A 108 -6.89 6.23 14.11
C ASP A 108 -6.78 7.06 15.41
N LYS A 109 -6.58 8.37 15.25
CA LYS A 109 -6.50 9.35 16.35
C LYS A 109 -7.71 9.30 17.28
N ASN A 110 -8.86 8.87 16.77
CA ASN A 110 -10.11 8.74 17.50
C ASN A 110 -10.25 7.38 18.23
N GLY A 111 -9.21 6.53 18.22
CA GLY A 111 -9.21 5.21 18.85
C GLY A 111 -9.97 4.13 18.08
N ARG A 112 -10.47 4.44 16.86
CA ARG A 112 -11.13 3.47 15.98
C ARG A 112 -10.12 2.80 15.07
N TYR A 113 -10.24 1.49 14.87
CA TYR A 113 -9.40 0.80 13.89
C TYR A 113 -9.83 1.16 12.46
N VAL A 114 -8.84 1.46 11.63
CA VAL A 114 -9.02 1.74 10.21
C VAL A 114 -8.29 0.69 9.41
N VAL A 115 -8.97 0.17 8.38
CA VAL A 115 -8.41 -0.78 7.41
C VAL A 115 -8.01 0.00 6.16
N ARG A 116 -6.73 0.05 5.87
CA ARG A 116 -6.17 0.72 4.68
C ARG A 116 -5.59 -0.30 3.72
N GLN A 117 -6.22 -0.45 2.56
CA GLN A 117 -5.72 -1.33 1.51
C GLN A 117 -4.36 -0.84 0.98
N VAL A 118 -3.43 -1.77 0.85
CA VAL A 118 -2.06 -1.52 0.37
C VAL A 118 -1.94 -1.92 -1.09
N ARG A 119 -2.12 -3.21 -1.37
CA ARG A 119 -1.94 -3.78 -2.70
C ARG A 119 -2.61 -5.16 -2.79
N THR A 120 -2.93 -5.58 -3.99
CA THR A 120 -3.27 -6.98 -4.29
C THR A 120 -2.14 -7.61 -5.07
N ASN A 121 -1.66 -8.76 -4.58
CA ASN A 121 -0.70 -9.63 -5.24
C ASN A 121 -1.45 -10.84 -5.81
N THR A 122 -1.19 -11.16 -7.08
CA THR A 122 -1.66 -12.41 -7.70
C THR A 122 -0.54 -13.43 -7.58
N ASN A 123 -0.84 -14.62 -7.05
CA ASN A 123 0.09 -15.73 -7.01
C ASN A 123 0.32 -16.26 -8.42
N THR A 124 1.13 -15.56 -9.22
CA THR A 124 1.59 -16.07 -10.51
C THR A 124 2.55 -17.19 -10.21
N SER A 125 2.10 -18.43 -10.40
CA SER A 125 2.98 -19.60 -10.32
C SER A 125 4.02 -19.53 -11.43
N LEU A 126 5.11 -18.81 -11.20
CA LEU A 126 6.41 -19.17 -11.78
C LEU A 126 7.01 -20.20 -10.82
N SER A 127 6.46 -21.41 -10.92
CA SER A 127 7.18 -22.62 -10.54
C SER A 127 8.41 -22.67 -11.44
N TYR A 128 9.57 -22.29 -10.92
CA TYR A 128 10.80 -22.92 -11.37
C TYR A 128 11.00 -24.15 -10.49
N GLU A 129 11.34 -25.23 -11.20
CA GLU A 129 11.45 -26.65 -10.81
C GLU A 129 10.13 -27.43 -10.74
#